data_AF-A0A1E5A427-F1
#
_entry.id   AF-A0A1E5A427-F1
#
_cell.length_a   1.000
_cell.length_b   1.000
_cell.length_c   1.000
_cell.angle_alpha   90.00
_cell.angle_beta   90.00
_cell.angle_gamma   90.00
#
_symmetry.space_group_name_H-M   'P 1'
#
loop_
_entity.id
_entity.type
_entity.pdbx_description
1 polymer ?
#
loop_
_entity_poly.entity_id
_entity_poly.type
_entity_poly.pdbx_seq_one_letter_code
_entity_poly.pdbx_strand_id
1 'polypeptide(L)'
;MQRSLLASVIIMSLSACGGGSGSTDSNTDTPVVVQSGNGQNTDDSGSSSSDGGQNGPDSGSSSSDGGQNGPDSGSSSSDGGQSNNDQDTTNNTGERITDAGDFASNNIGGSVIRSSSLTSVAQQNICTTASDRDDFSNTWVGDFILHNNAWRPFRVFPGYEWEQCIYTNTNGALVGWDYDWGPGRTGINGSPNPSGDFYVRSYPELIFGVKDEFRTSAPKSKTGLPVLLSEMPNISIDYAYNGPQYGESRTVDASNNPRFPNGTTISGERNVAIEAFFYEDATGQCSGDIVKRSGGSNHTYEVMVWLDAGAERLPAGPGDFVANLTIRGEDYKVYTKGSDDRYIAFVAQNPTPTGTIYWNDFVDWAKFNAHQVEQKFGARSNSVQIQDDWCMANILVGTEIFWGAGNIDFTQWTITQSQ
;
A
#
# COMPACT_ATOMS: atom_id res chain seq x y z
N MET A 1 -69.60 -16.07 11.73
CA MET A 1 -68.27 -15.46 11.62
C MET A 1 -67.38 -16.43 10.86
N GLN A 2 -67.01 -16.06 9.64
CA GLN A 2 -66.06 -16.79 8.80
C GLN A 2 -64.65 -16.70 9.39
N ARG A 3 -63.91 -17.81 9.33
CA ARG A 3 -62.53 -17.80 8.77
C ARG A 3 -62.10 -19.23 8.45
N SER A 4 -61.86 -19.42 7.16
CA SER A 4 -61.38 -20.61 6.48
C SER A 4 -59.86 -20.70 6.66
N LEU A 5 -59.33 -21.89 6.98
CA LEU A 5 -57.92 -22.24 6.89
C LEU A 5 -57.74 -23.12 5.65
N LEU A 6 -57.13 -22.55 4.61
CA LEU A 6 -56.67 -23.27 3.43
C LEU A 6 -55.25 -23.74 3.69
N ALA A 7 -55.06 -25.06 3.80
CA ALA A 7 -53.78 -25.72 3.69
C ALA A 7 -53.61 -26.15 2.22
N SER A 8 -52.63 -25.58 1.51
CA SER A 8 -52.23 -26.04 0.19
C SER A 8 -51.01 -26.93 0.30
N VAL A 9 -51.21 -28.19 -0.09
CA VAL A 9 -50.21 -29.20 -0.37
C VAL A 9 -49.73 -28.99 -1.81
N ILE A 10 -48.43 -28.80 -2.03
CA ILE A 10 -47.81 -28.94 -3.35
C ILE A 10 -46.72 -30.00 -3.25
N ILE A 11 -46.94 -31.06 -4.00
CA ILE A 11 -46.08 -32.24 -4.18
C ILE A 11 -44.98 -31.88 -5.17
N MET A 12 -43.71 -31.97 -4.78
CA MET A 12 -42.59 -31.97 -5.71
C MET A 12 -42.39 -33.38 -6.28
N SER A 13 -42.46 -33.47 -7.60
CA SER A 13 -42.18 -34.67 -8.39
C SER A 13 -40.68 -34.92 -8.49
N LEU A 14 -40.22 -36.06 -7.97
CA LEU A 14 -38.97 -36.70 -8.39
C LEU A 14 -39.15 -37.37 -9.75
N SER A 15 -38.16 -37.26 -10.63
CA SER A 15 -37.89 -38.31 -11.61
C SER A 15 -36.40 -38.40 -11.91
N ALA A 16 -35.86 -39.60 -11.76
CA ALA A 16 -34.50 -39.98 -12.05
C ALA A 16 -34.51 -41.21 -12.98
N CYS A 17 -33.53 -41.21 -13.89
CA CYS A 17 -32.88 -42.34 -14.58
C CYS A 17 -33.56 -43.07 -15.76
N GLY A 18 -32.71 -43.30 -16.77
CA GLY A 18 -32.85 -44.21 -17.93
C GLY A 18 -32.66 -43.45 -19.25
N GLY A 19 -31.58 -43.55 -20.03
CA GLY A 19 -30.73 -44.70 -20.36
C GLY A 19 -31.06 -45.15 -21.79
N GLY A 20 -30.16 -45.00 -22.77
CA GLY A 20 -30.41 -45.48 -24.13
C GLY A 20 -29.41 -45.05 -25.20
N SER A 21 -28.54 -45.98 -25.57
CA SER A 21 -27.47 -46.05 -26.57
C SER A 21 -27.83 -45.72 -28.05
N GLY A 22 -26.79 -45.39 -28.83
CA GLY A 22 -26.73 -45.50 -30.31
C GLY A 22 -25.77 -44.47 -30.93
N SER A 23 -24.45 -44.72 -31.01
CA SER A 23 -23.71 -45.34 -32.13
C SER A 23 -24.03 -44.77 -33.53
N THR A 24 -23.05 -44.07 -34.13
CA THR A 24 -22.45 -44.46 -35.42
C THR A 24 -21.17 -43.64 -35.70
N ASP A 25 -20.18 -44.37 -36.20
CA ASP A 25 -18.79 -43.98 -36.48
C ASP A 25 -18.62 -43.08 -37.71
N SER A 26 -17.51 -42.34 -37.75
CA SER A 26 -16.55 -42.36 -38.88
C SER A 26 -15.28 -41.54 -38.60
N ASN A 27 -14.30 -42.24 -38.04
CA ASN A 27 -12.90 -42.38 -38.49
C ASN A 27 -12.26 -41.29 -39.39
N THR A 28 -11.11 -40.73 -38.97
CA THR A 28 -9.81 -40.91 -39.66
C THR A 28 -8.61 -40.59 -38.74
N ASP A 29 -7.85 -41.65 -38.46
CA ASP A 29 -6.40 -41.80 -38.24
C ASP A 29 -5.46 -40.58 -38.24
N THR A 30 -4.61 -40.50 -37.21
CA THR A 30 -3.15 -40.78 -37.35
C THR A 30 -2.50 -41.05 -35.97
N PRO A 31 -1.52 -41.97 -35.87
CA PRO A 31 -1.03 -42.48 -34.59
C PRO A 31 0.27 -41.81 -34.15
N VAL A 32 0.41 -41.51 -32.85
CA VAL A 32 1.72 -41.29 -32.22
C VAL A 32 1.88 -42.31 -31.10
N VAL A 33 2.95 -43.09 -31.25
CA VAL A 33 3.39 -44.19 -30.40
C VAL A 33 3.79 -43.66 -29.02
N VAL A 34 3.14 -44.17 -27.97
CA VAL A 34 3.58 -44.03 -26.57
C VAL A 34 4.48 -45.23 -26.24
N GLN A 35 5.76 -44.97 -26.00
CA GLN A 35 6.66 -45.91 -25.34
C GLN A 35 6.72 -45.57 -23.85
N SER A 36 6.23 -46.48 -23.02
CA SER A 36 6.40 -46.48 -21.58
C SER A 36 7.86 -46.74 -21.22
N GLY A 37 8.48 -45.79 -20.52
CA GLY A 37 9.80 -45.94 -19.90
C GLY A 37 9.70 -45.69 -18.40
N ASN A 38 9.82 -46.76 -17.61
CA ASN A 38 10.08 -46.69 -16.18
C ASN A 38 11.45 -46.00 -15.96
N GLY A 39 11.46 -44.89 -15.23
CA GLY A 39 12.68 -44.23 -14.77
C GLY A 39 12.60 -44.04 -13.26
N GLN A 40 13.40 -44.82 -12.53
CA GLN A 40 13.60 -44.71 -11.09
C GLN A 40 14.31 -43.39 -10.77
N ASN A 41 13.82 -42.66 -9.76
CA ASN A 41 14.53 -41.55 -9.14
C ASN A 41 15.76 -42.10 -8.41
N THR A 42 16.96 -41.69 -8.85
CA THR A 42 18.21 -41.81 -8.10
C THR A 42 18.62 -40.44 -7.61
N ASP A 43 18.96 -40.38 -6.32
CA ASP A 43 19.37 -39.20 -5.56
C ASP A 43 20.67 -38.58 -6.10
N ASP A 44 20.64 -37.30 -6.46
CA ASP A 44 21.84 -36.48 -6.63
C ASP A 44 22.03 -35.61 -5.38
N SER A 45 22.94 -36.05 -4.53
CA SER A 45 23.47 -35.30 -3.39
C SER A 45 24.68 -34.49 -3.84
N GLY A 46 24.45 -33.23 -4.23
CA GLY A 46 25.50 -32.28 -4.56
C GLY A 46 26.09 -31.64 -3.29
N SER A 47 27.26 -32.12 -2.86
CA SER A 47 28.11 -31.48 -1.87
C SER A 47 28.92 -30.34 -2.51
N SER A 48 28.70 -29.10 -2.09
CA SER A 48 29.54 -27.96 -2.47
C SER A 48 30.67 -27.75 -1.46
N SER A 49 31.91 -27.84 -1.94
CA SER A 49 33.15 -27.55 -1.20
C SER A 49 33.28 -26.05 -0.91
N SER A 50 33.62 -25.71 0.33
CA SER A 50 33.96 -24.36 0.76
C SER A 50 35.46 -24.12 0.58
N ASP A 51 35.81 -23.28 -0.39
CA ASP A 51 37.18 -22.83 -0.61
C ASP A 51 37.50 -21.68 0.37
N GLY A 52 38.29 -21.99 1.39
CA GLY A 52 38.77 -21.03 2.38
C GLY A 52 39.86 -20.12 1.80
N GLY A 53 39.56 -18.83 1.67
CA GLY A 53 40.55 -17.77 1.44
C GLY A 53 40.82 -17.02 2.74
N GLN A 54 42.02 -17.24 3.31
CA GLN A 54 42.56 -16.43 4.41
C GLN A 54 43.14 -15.13 3.84
N ASN A 55 42.61 -13.97 4.25
CA ASN A 55 43.24 -12.68 4.02
C ASN A 55 44.06 -12.29 5.26
N GLY A 56 45.39 -12.22 5.09
CA GLY A 56 46.31 -11.71 6.09
C GLY A 56 46.28 -10.17 6.16
N PRO A 57 46.68 -9.57 7.30
CA PRO A 57 46.69 -8.12 7.47
C PRO A 57 47.92 -7.48 6.80
N ASP A 58 47.68 -6.58 5.86
CA ASP A 58 48.71 -5.70 5.31
C ASP A 58 48.98 -4.54 6.28
N SER A 59 50.21 -4.51 6.81
CA SER A 59 50.76 -3.43 7.62
C SER A 59 51.28 -2.31 6.71
N GLY A 60 50.44 -1.31 6.44
CA GLY A 60 50.83 -0.04 5.82
C GLY A 60 51.21 0.99 6.88
N SER A 61 52.49 1.39 6.92
CA SER A 61 52.99 2.49 7.74
C SER A 61 52.95 3.79 6.92
N SER A 62 52.14 4.75 7.34
CA SER A 62 52.13 6.11 6.78
C SER A 62 52.84 7.07 7.73
N SER A 63 53.95 7.61 7.24
CA SER A 63 54.79 8.64 7.86
C SER A 63 54.03 9.96 8.02
N SER A 64 54.11 10.54 9.20
CA SER A 64 53.63 11.87 9.56
C SER A 64 54.55 12.97 9.04
N ASP A 65 54.07 13.80 8.12
CA ASP A 65 54.64 15.07 7.73
C ASP A 65 54.06 16.21 8.58
N GLY A 66 54.94 16.80 9.40
CA GLY A 66 54.61 17.90 10.29
C GLY A 66 54.34 19.20 9.52
N GLY A 67 53.12 19.71 9.65
CA GLY A 67 52.76 21.10 9.33
C GLY A 67 52.40 21.85 10.61
N GLN A 68 53.27 22.77 11.02
CA GLN A 68 52.96 23.78 12.05
C GLN A 68 52.09 24.87 11.42
N ASN A 69 50.83 25.00 11.86
CA ASN A 69 50.00 26.17 11.56
C ASN A 69 49.88 27.02 12.83
N GLY A 70 50.35 28.27 12.74
CA GLY A 70 50.23 29.29 13.79
C GLY A 70 48.78 29.79 13.95
N PRO A 71 48.44 30.38 15.10
CA PRO A 71 47.08 30.82 15.36
C PRO A 71 46.79 32.16 14.67
N ASP A 72 45.81 32.16 13.78
CA ASP A 72 45.20 33.38 13.24
C ASP A 72 44.11 33.87 14.21
N SER A 73 44.27 35.10 14.69
CA SER A 73 43.33 35.78 15.57
C SER A 73 42.16 36.36 14.77
N GLY A 74 41.14 35.54 14.51
CA GLY A 74 39.84 35.95 13.99
C GLY A 74 38.82 36.10 15.11
N SER A 75 38.35 37.32 15.36
CA SER A 75 37.24 37.63 16.25
C SER A 75 35.92 37.48 15.49
N SER A 76 35.13 36.47 15.84
CA SER A 76 33.75 36.31 15.36
C SER A 76 32.78 36.48 16.52
N SER A 77 31.93 37.50 16.38
CA SER A 77 30.79 37.84 17.22
C SER A 77 29.83 36.66 17.32
N SER A 78 29.62 36.16 18.53
CA SER A 78 28.60 35.16 18.86
C SER A 78 27.27 35.86 19.14
N ASP A 79 26.33 35.76 18.21
CA ASP A 79 24.93 36.09 18.47
C ASP A 79 24.31 34.90 19.23
N GLY A 80 23.79 35.21 20.42
CA GLY A 80 23.31 34.24 21.39
C GLY A 80 22.03 33.53 20.95
N GLY A 81 22.12 32.21 20.78
CA GLY A 81 21.01 31.29 20.98
C GLY A 81 21.16 30.65 22.36
N GLN A 82 20.26 30.98 23.29
CA GLN A 82 20.20 30.37 24.61
C GLN A 82 19.94 28.86 24.47
N SER A 83 20.97 28.05 24.70
CA SER A 83 20.80 26.63 25.04
C SER A 83 20.46 26.56 26.51
N ASN A 84 19.21 26.24 26.84
CA ASN A 84 18.87 25.80 28.19
C ASN A 84 19.55 24.44 28.42
N ASN A 85 20.63 24.46 29.19
CA ASN A 85 21.20 23.27 29.80
C ASN A 85 20.23 22.77 30.87
N ASP A 86 19.40 21.78 30.54
CA ASP A 86 18.93 20.84 31.55
C ASP A 86 20.00 19.74 31.69
N GLN A 87 20.93 19.99 32.61
CA GLN A 87 21.58 18.90 33.30
C GLN A 87 20.55 18.25 34.22
N ASP A 88 19.92 17.18 33.76
CA ASP A 88 19.38 16.18 34.67
C ASP A 88 20.20 14.89 34.57
N THR A 89 21.16 14.78 35.49
CA THR A 89 21.76 13.51 35.86
C THR A 89 20.75 12.72 36.69
N THR A 90 19.92 11.93 36.04
CA THR A 90 19.19 10.83 36.69
C THR A 90 19.41 9.53 35.93
N ASN A 91 19.88 8.52 36.67
CA ASN A 91 19.89 7.13 36.26
C ASN A 91 18.46 6.71 35.92
N ASN A 92 18.11 6.58 34.65
CA ASN A 92 16.86 5.94 34.24
C ASN A 92 17.17 4.74 33.33
N THR A 93 17.01 3.56 33.93
CA THR A 93 16.85 2.31 33.21
C THR A 93 15.54 2.36 32.42
N GLY A 94 15.60 2.51 31.10
CA GLY A 94 14.57 2.01 30.17
C GLY A 94 13.33 2.86 29.90
N GLU A 95 13.42 4.20 29.88
CA GLU A 95 12.32 5.01 29.32
C GLU A 95 12.42 5.06 27.79
N ARG A 96 11.41 4.51 27.12
CA ARG A 96 11.26 4.51 25.66
C ARG A 96 10.85 5.92 25.23
N ILE A 97 11.70 6.62 24.47
CA ILE A 97 11.36 7.91 23.87
C ILE A 97 10.35 7.64 22.74
N THR A 98 9.07 7.87 23.00
CA THR A 98 8.00 7.68 22.00
C THR A 98 7.54 8.98 21.34
N ASP A 99 8.17 10.10 21.67
CA ASP A 99 7.85 11.41 21.10
C ASP A 99 9.06 11.90 20.29
N ALA A 100 8.85 12.07 18.97
CA ALA A 100 9.87 12.54 18.05
C ALA A 100 9.86 14.07 17.89
N GLY A 101 8.89 14.78 18.48
CA GLY A 101 8.73 16.22 18.35
C GLY A 101 8.10 16.68 17.02
N ASP A 102 8.21 17.97 16.74
CA ASP A 102 7.70 18.61 15.52
C ASP A 102 8.69 18.44 14.37
N PHE A 103 8.22 17.98 13.21
CA PHE A 103 9.03 17.75 12.03
C PHE A 103 8.42 18.45 10.81
N ALA A 104 9.23 19.26 10.13
CA ALA A 104 8.89 19.78 8.82
C ALA A 104 10.17 19.85 7.99
N SER A 105 10.11 19.39 6.75
CA SER A 105 11.18 19.68 5.79
C SER A 105 11.19 21.19 5.50
N ASN A 106 12.37 21.75 5.21
CA ASN A 106 12.53 23.17 4.87
C ASN A 106 11.98 23.54 3.47
N ASN A 107 11.24 22.62 2.84
CA ASN A 107 10.93 22.56 1.44
C ASN A 107 9.52 23.12 1.14
N ILE A 108 9.28 24.36 1.59
CA ILE A 108 8.00 25.05 1.35
C ILE A 108 8.21 26.17 0.36
N GLY A 109 7.66 25.97 -0.84
CA GLY A 109 7.58 27.01 -1.84
C GLY A 109 8.73 27.00 -2.82
N GLY A 110 8.37 27.23 -4.06
CA GLY A 110 9.22 27.26 -5.22
C GLY A 110 8.34 27.53 -6.43
N SER A 111 8.95 27.80 -7.58
CA SER A 111 8.16 27.87 -8.81
C SER A 111 7.57 26.49 -9.12
N VAL A 112 6.27 26.44 -9.44
CA VAL A 112 5.63 25.19 -9.88
C VAL A 112 6.28 24.77 -11.19
N ILE A 113 6.85 23.57 -11.20
CA ILE A 113 7.44 22.97 -12.41
C ILE A 113 6.48 22.01 -13.09
N ARG A 114 5.62 21.32 -12.33
CA ARG A 114 4.58 20.42 -12.85
C ARG A 114 3.37 20.43 -11.92
N SER A 115 2.18 20.27 -12.49
CA SER A 115 0.96 20.05 -11.71
C SER A 115 0.04 19.15 -12.52
N SER A 116 -0.40 18.06 -11.90
CA SER A 116 -1.32 17.10 -12.49
C SER A 116 -2.54 16.99 -11.58
N SER A 117 -3.70 17.35 -12.11
CA SER A 117 -4.98 17.27 -11.41
C SER A 117 -5.88 16.24 -12.08
N LEU A 118 -6.71 15.56 -11.28
CA LEU A 118 -7.84 14.82 -11.84
C LEU A 118 -8.71 15.78 -12.66
N THR A 119 -9.15 15.29 -13.82
CA THR A 119 -10.06 16.01 -14.70
C THR A 119 -11.29 15.15 -14.95
N SER A 120 -12.43 15.79 -15.20
CA SER A 120 -13.64 15.05 -15.57
C SER A 120 -13.41 14.34 -16.91
N VAL A 121 -13.73 13.06 -16.95
CA VAL A 121 -13.64 12.22 -18.15
C VAL A 121 -15.01 11.62 -18.48
N ALA A 122 -15.11 10.90 -19.59
CA ALA A 122 -16.31 10.14 -19.91
C ALA A 122 -16.63 9.16 -18.78
N GLN A 123 -17.91 9.06 -18.42
CA GLN A 123 -18.36 8.13 -17.39
C GLN A 123 -18.04 6.70 -17.80
N GLN A 124 -17.37 5.98 -16.91
CA GLN A 124 -17.06 4.57 -17.04
C GLN A 124 -17.32 3.89 -15.70
N ASN A 125 -17.71 2.62 -15.76
CA ASN A 125 -17.84 1.76 -14.60
C ASN A 125 -17.27 0.40 -14.98
N ILE A 126 -16.22 -0.03 -14.29
CA ILE A 126 -15.50 -1.28 -14.57
C ILE A 126 -15.50 -2.10 -13.29
N CYS A 127 -16.25 -3.21 -13.32
CA CYS A 127 -16.44 -4.09 -12.18
C CYS A 127 -15.66 -5.37 -12.34
N THR A 128 -15.09 -5.84 -11.23
CA THR A 128 -14.49 -7.15 -11.10
C THR A 128 -15.28 -7.92 -10.06
N THR A 129 -15.64 -9.16 -10.38
CA THR A 129 -16.40 -10.05 -9.50
C THR A 129 -15.56 -11.25 -9.07
N ALA A 130 -16.10 -12.06 -8.14
CA ALA A 130 -15.49 -13.33 -7.74
C ALA A 130 -15.26 -14.32 -8.90
N SER A 131 -16.00 -14.18 -10.00
CA SER A 131 -15.85 -14.98 -11.21
C SER A 131 -14.69 -14.52 -12.09
N ASP A 132 -14.31 -13.25 -12.00
CA ASP A 132 -13.24 -12.61 -12.80
C ASP A 132 -11.88 -12.72 -12.10
N ARG A 133 -11.55 -13.92 -11.61
CA ARG A 133 -10.27 -14.16 -10.92
C ARG A 133 -9.13 -13.71 -11.85
N ASP A 134 -8.33 -12.76 -11.38
CA ASP A 134 -7.18 -12.15 -12.06
C ASP A 134 -7.46 -10.93 -12.96
N ASP A 135 -8.66 -10.34 -12.93
CA ASP A 135 -8.92 -9.10 -13.65
C ASP A 135 -8.39 -7.86 -12.89
N PHE A 136 -7.21 -7.40 -13.33
CA PHE A 136 -6.55 -6.17 -12.91
C PHE A 136 -7.00 -4.97 -13.76
N SER A 137 -8.30 -4.79 -13.89
CA SER A 137 -8.91 -3.75 -14.71
C SER A 137 -8.38 -2.34 -14.39
N ASN A 138 -8.18 -1.56 -15.46
CA ASN A 138 -7.59 -0.22 -15.44
C ASN A 138 -8.36 0.72 -16.35
N THR A 139 -8.42 2.00 -15.99
CA THR A 139 -8.74 3.09 -16.91
C THR A 139 -7.85 4.30 -16.65
N TRP A 140 -7.61 5.12 -17.68
CA TRP A 140 -6.75 6.30 -17.58
C TRP A 140 -7.59 7.55 -17.38
N VAL A 141 -7.19 8.39 -16.42
CA VAL A 141 -7.86 9.64 -16.07
C VAL A 141 -6.83 10.75 -16.04
N GLY A 142 -6.61 11.42 -17.19
CA GLY A 142 -5.56 12.42 -17.32
C GLY A 142 -4.16 11.81 -17.22
N ASP A 143 -3.42 12.18 -16.18
CA ASP A 143 -2.06 11.70 -15.90
C ASP A 143 -2.02 10.53 -14.91
N PHE A 144 -3.19 9.96 -14.62
CA PHE A 144 -3.39 8.93 -13.61
C PHE A 144 -3.93 7.65 -14.26
N ILE A 145 -3.64 6.50 -13.64
CA ILE A 145 -4.41 5.25 -13.86
C ILE A 145 -5.32 5.06 -12.65
N LEU A 146 -6.60 4.85 -12.90
CA LEU A 146 -7.53 4.29 -11.92
C LEU A 146 -7.50 2.78 -12.07
N HIS A 147 -7.06 2.09 -11.02
CA HIS A 147 -6.80 0.66 -11.01
C HIS A 147 -7.68 -0.04 -9.98
N ASN A 148 -8.32 -1.15 -10.37
CA ASN A 148 -9.22 -1.88 -9.47
C ASN A 148 -8.44 -2.66 -8.38
N ASN A 149 -7.28 -3.24 -8.70
CA ASN A 149 -6.39 -3.90 -7.75
C ASN A 149 -7.04 -4.87 -6.73
N ALA A 150 -7.81 -5.84 -7.21
CA ALA A 150 -8.37 -6.92 -6.39
C ALA A 150 -7.36 -8.06 -6.17
N TRP A 151 -6.16 -7.77 -5.65
CA TRP A 151 -5.00 -8.68 -5.68
C TRP A 151 -5.05 -9.91 -4.75
N ARG A 152 -5.97 -9.95 -3.77
CA ARG A 152 -6.17 -11.10 -2.86
C ARG A 152 -7.61 -11.62 -2.87
N PRO A 153 -8.17 -11.98 -4.04
CA PRO A 153 -9.57 -12.36 -4.16
C PRO A 153 -9.89 -13.70 -3.49
N PHE A 154 -8.88 -14.57 -3.33
CA PHE A 154 -8.99 -15.88 -2.69
C PHE A 154 -9.09 -15.82 -1.16
N ARG A 155 -8.97 -14.64 -0.54
CA ARG A 155 -9.14 -14.45 0.91
C ARG A 155 -10.59 -14.17 1.30
N VAL A 156 -11.51 -14.15 0.33
CA VAL A 156 -12.94 -14.00 0.57
C VAL A 156 -13.55 -15.31 1.06
N PHE A 157 -14.66 -15.21 1.80
CA PHE A 157 -15.43 -16.35 2.27
C PHE A 157 -15.78 -17.29 1.10
N PRO A 158 -15.51 -18.61 1.21
CA PRO A 158 -15.91 -19.56 0.18
C PRO A 158 -17.41 -19.45 -0.13
N GLY A 159 -17.74 -19.27 -1.41
CA GLY A 159 -19.12 -19.14 -1.89
C GLY A 159 -19.73 -17.74 -1.74
N TYR A 160 -18.97 -16.74 -1.29
CA TYR A 160 -19.41 -15.35 -1.32
C TYR A 160 -18.98 -14.69 -2.64
N GLU A 161 -19.96 -14.14 -3.37
CA GLU A 161 -19.76 -13.38 -4.60
C GLU A 161 -19.44 -11.93 -4.25
N TRP A 162 -18.14 -11.63 -4.10
CA TRP A 162 -17.67 -10.26 -3.93
C TRP A 162 -17.69 -9.49 -5.25
N GLU A 163 -17.76 -8.17 -5.14
CA GLU A 163 -17.73 -7.26 -6.28
C GLU A 163 -16.93 -5.99 -5.92
N GLN A 164 -16.18 -5.47 -6.88
CA GLN A 164 -15.50 -4.19 -6.74
C GLN A 164 -15.49 -3.47 -8.08
N CYS A 165 -15.95 -2.23 -8.08
CA CYS A 165 -16.14 -1.43 -9.28
C CYS A 165 -15.38 -0.12 -9.17
N ILE A 166 -14.50 0.17 -10.11
CA ILE A 166 -13.93 1.52 -10.28
C ILE A 166 -14.79 2.32 -11.25
N TYR A 167 -14.93 3.62 -10.98
CA TYR A 167 -15.71 4.50 -11.84
C TYR A 167 -15.11 5.88 -12.01
N THR A 168 -15.55 6.55 -13.07
CA THR A 168 -15.22 7.94 -13.38
C THR A 168 -16.50 8.77 -13.51
N ASN A 169 -16.42 10.06 -13.15
CA ASN A 169 -17.47 11.06 -13.35
C ASN A 169 -18.88 10.60 -12.91
N THR A 170 -18.98 10.01 -11.72
CA THR A 170 -20.21 9.46 -11.16
C THR A 170 -20.44 10.11 -9.79
N ASN A 171 -21.70 10.42 -9.44
CA ASN A 171 -22.08 11.01 -8.15
C ASN A 171 -21.37 12.33 -7.77
N GLY A 172 -20.87 13.09 -8.75
CA GLY A 172 -20.10 14.31 -8.51
C GLY A 172 -18.61 14.07 -8.18
N ALA A 173 -18.19 12.80 -8.11
CA ALA A 173 -16.78 12.41 -8.04
C ALA A 173 -16.12 12.50 -9.43
N LEU A 174 -14.84 12.85 -9.46
CA LEU A 174 -14.03 12.74 -10.67
C LEU A 174 -13.71 11.28 -10.96
N VAL A 175 -13.36 10.55 -9.89
CA VAL A 175 -13.09 9.10 -9.87
C VAL A 175 -13.51 8.54 -8.52
N GLY A 176 -13.75 7.25 -8.46
CA GLY A 176 -14.07 6.57 -7.21
C GLY A 176 -14.16 5.07 -7.39
N TRP A 177 -14.55 4.39 -6.31
CA TRP A 177 -14.84 2.97 -6.37
C TRP A 177 -15.91 2.56 -5.36
N ASP A 178 -16.70 1.58 -5.76
CA ASP A 178 -17.65 0.85 -4.94
C ASP A 178 -17.07 -0.54 -4.67
N TYR A 179 -17.34 -1.08 -3.49
CA TYR A 179 -16.90 -2.42 -3.14
C TYR A 179 -17.92 -3.14 -2.27
N ASP A 180 -17.95 -4.45 -2.40
CA ASP A 180 -18.63 -5.39 -1.53
C ASP A 180 -17.76 -6.64 -1.41
N TRP A 181 -16.97 -6.66 -0.35
CA TRP A 181 -16.15 -7.79 0.06
C TRP A 181 -16.89 -8.67 1.08
N GLY A 182 -18.19 -8.46 1.26
CA GLY A 182 -19.04 -9.26 2.15
C GLY A 182 -18.79 -9.02 3.64
N PRO A 183 -19.59 -9.69 4.49
CA PRO A 183 -19.45 -9.55 5.94
C PRO A 183 -18.07 -10.06 6.37
N GLY A 184 -17.46 -9.43 7.38
CA GLY A 184 -16.27 -9.94 8.06
C GLY A 184 -16.56 -11.23 8.83
N ARG A 185 -15.79 -11.54 9.87
CA ARG A 185 -15.82 -12.79 10.67
C ARG A 185 -17.16 -13.37 11.08
N THR A 186 -18.23 -12.59 11.12
CA THR A 186 -19.57 -13.19 11.12
C THR A 186 -19.87 -13.67 9.71
N GLY A 187 -19.40 -14.88 9.37
CA GLY A 187 -19.99 -15.58 8.24
C GLY A 187 -21.52 -15.65 8.40
N ILE A 188 -22.24 -16.08 7.37
CA ILE A 188 -23.72 -16.18 7.36
C ILE A 188 -24.30 -17.01 8.55
N ASN A 189 -23.47 -17.67 9.37
CA ASN A 189 -23.86 -18.38 10.60
C ASN A 189 -22.92 -18.18 11.82
N GLY A 190 -22.16 -17.07 11.91
CA GLY A 190 -21.47 -16.67 13.15
C GLY A 190 -20.29 -17.55 13.62
N SER A 191 -19.70 -18.39 12.75
CA SER A 191 -18.52 -19.19 13.12
C SER A 191 -17.22 -18.40 12.88
N PRO A 192 -16.41 -18.08 13.91
CA PRO A 192 -15.21 -17.29 13.77
C PRO A 192 -14.08 -18.09 13.10
N ASN A 193 -13.57 -17.61 11.96
CA ASN A 193 -12.26 -18.06 11.46
C ASN A 193 -11.17 -17.14 12.03
N PRO A 194 -10.25 -17.65 12.87
CA PRO A 194 -9.24 -16.85 13.57
C PRO A 194 -8.15 -16.22 12.68
N SER A 195 -8.19 -16.33 11.34
CA SER A 195 -7.09 -15.87 10.46
C SER A 195 -7.45 -14.96 9.27
N GLY A 196 -8.71 -14.90 8.81
CA GLY A 196 -9.03 -14.27 7.50
C GLY A 196 -9.06 -12.73 7.47
N ASP A 197 -9.71 -12.11 8.46
CA ASP A 197 -10.03 -10.67 8.46
C ASP A 197 -8.83 -9.74 8.63
N PHE A 198 -7.67 -10.31 8.97
CA PHE A 198 -6.46 -9.53 9.13
C PHE A 198 -5.75 -9.25 7.81
N TYR A 199 -6.20 -9.82 6.71
CA TYR A 199 -5.57 -9.61 5.42
C TYR A 199 -6.32 -8.61 4.58
N VAL A 200 -5.57 -7.66 4.02
CA VAL A 200 -6.01 -6.80 2.93
C VAL A 200 -6.41 -7.69 1.75
N ARG A 201 -7.57 -7.41 1.17
CA ARG A 201 -8.14 -8.14 0.02
C ARG A 201 -7.89 -7.41 -1.29
N SER A 202 -7.94 -6.09 -1.25
CA SER A 202 -7.76 -5.23 -2.41
C SER A 202 -7.21 -3.86 -2.02
N TYR A 203 -6.71 -3.15 -3.03
CA TYR A 203 -6.26 -1.77 -2.90
C TYR A 203 -6.64 -0.97 -4.16
N PRO A 204 -7.96 -0.80 -4.45
CA PRO A 204 -8.38 0.08 -5.54
C PRO A 204 -7.74 1.45 -5.36
N GLU A 205 -7.16 1.98 -6.43
CA GLU A 205 -6.18 3.05 -6.32
C GLU A 205 -6.09 3.94 -7.57
N LEU A 206 -5.61 5.16 -7.37
CA LEU A 206 -5.07 6.04 -8.40
C LEU A 206 -3.55 5.94 -8.40
N ILE A 207 -2.97 5.79 -9.58
CA ILE A 207 -1.53 5.64 -9.80
C ILE A 207 -1.00 6.88 -10.53
N PHE A 208 -0.02 7.56 -9.95
CA PHE A 208 0.76 8.62 -10.61
C PHE A 208 2.25 8.22 -10.66
N GLY A 209 2.86 8.28 -11.84
CA GLY A 209 4.18 7.67 -12.09
C GLY A 209 4.08 6.21 -12.52
N VAL A 210 4.96 5.36 -11.97
CA VAL A 210 5.23 4.02 -12.47
C VAL A 210 5.07 2.97 -11.37
N LYS A 211 4.04 2.10 -11.47
CA LYS A 211 3.79 1.02 -10.50
C LYS A 211 4.49 -0.29 -10.87
N ASP A 212 4.37 -0.70 -12.13
CA ASP A 212 5.04 -1.88 -12.68
C ASP A 212 5.12 -1.82 -14.21
N GLU A 213 5.63 -2.88 -14.84
CA GLU A 213 5.89 -2.93 -16.29
C GLU A 213 4.63 -2.75 -17.15
N PHE A 214 3.43 -2.92 -16.57
CA PHE A 214 2.16 -2.78 -17.25
C PHE A 214 1.42 -1.50 -16.85
N ARG A 215 1.86 -0.81 -15.79
CA ARG A 215 1.16 0.31 -15.16
C ARG A 215 2.08 1.52 -15.02
N THR A 216 2.26 2.21 -16.15
CA THR A 216 2.83 3.56 -16.22
C THR A 216 1.73 4.55 -16.56
N SER A 217 1.44 5.47 -15.65
CA SER A 217 0.33 6.41 -15.78
C SER A 217 0.51 7.44 -16.89
N ALA A 218 1.70 8.03 -16.98
CA ALA A 218 2.12 8.92 -18.06
C ALA A 218 3.66 8.92 -18.17
N PRO A 219 4.24 9.40 -19.29
CA PRO A 219 5.69 9.45 -19.46
C PRO A 219 6.39 10.26 -18.35
N LYS A 220 7.63 9.88 -17.99
CA LYS A 220 8.46 10.61 -16.99
C LYS A 220 8.59 12.10 -17.27
N SER A 221 8.59 12.53 -18.53
CA SER A 221 8.61 13.96 -18.90
C SER A 221 7.37 14.73 -18.41
N LYS A 222 6.24 14.02 -18.22
CA LYS A 222 4.96 14.57 -17.78
C LYS A 222 4.78 14.43 -16.27
N THR A 223 5.05 13.26 -15.70
CA THR A 223 4.87 13.00 -14.26
C THR A 223 6.05 13.46 -13.41
N GLY A 224 7.24 13.59 -14.00
CA GLY A 224 8.49 13.73 -13.27
C GLY A 224 8.97 12.44 -12.59
N LEU A 225 8.21 11.34 -12.65
CA LEU A 225 8.50 10.07 -11.97
C LEU A 225 8.81 8.94 -12.98
N PRO A 226 9.71 8.00 -12.66
CA PRO A 226 10.49 7.91 -11.42
C PRO A 226 11.56 9.01 -11.30
N VAL A 227 11.89 9.41 -10.07
CA VAL A 227 12.85 10.49 -9.77
C VAL A 227 13.90 10.05 -8.75
N LEU A 228 15.14 10.52 -8.91
CA LEU A 228 16.22 10.29 -7.94
C LEU A 228 15.92 11.08 -6.66
N LEU A 229 16.11 10.48 -5.48
CA LEU A 229 15.75 11.12 -4.23
C LEU A 229 16.55 12.39 -3.96
N SER A 230 17.83 12.41 -4.32
CA SER A 230 18.67 13.61 -4.28
C SER A 230 18.22 14.73 -5.23
N GLU A 231 17.38 14.43 -6.21
CA GLU A 231 16.83 15.38 -7.20
C GLU A 231 15.31 15.54 -7.07
N MET A 232 14.71 14.95 -6.03
CA MET A 232 13.26 14.93 -5.87
C MET A 232 12.75 16.36 -5.67
N PRO A 233 11.81 16.84 -6.51
CA PRO A 233 11.23 18.15 -6.32
C PRO A 233 10.44 18.20 -5.01
N ASN A 234 10.02 19.40 -4.64
CA ASN A 234 9.06 19.58 -3.57
C ASN A 234 7.68 19.15 -4.08
N ILE A 235 7.05 18.19 -3.42
CA ILE A 235 5.80 17.56 -3.84
C ILE A 235 4.73 17.88 -2.80
N SER A 236 3.69 18.56 -3.23
CA SER A 236 2.45 18.73 -2.47
C SER A 236 1.30 17.99 -3.14
N ILE A 237 0.41 17.43 -2.32
CA ILE A 237 -0.74 16.66 -2.76
C ILE A 237 -1.98 17.29 -2.14
N ASP A 238 -2.77 17.99 -2.95
CA ASP A 238 -4.06 18.51 -2.53
C ASP A 238 -5.13 17.45 -2.78
N TYR A 239 -5.87 17.10 -1.74
CA TYR A 239 -6.87 16.04 -1.80
C TYR A 239 -8.21 16.50 -1.24
N ALA A 240 -9.28 15.97 -1.83
CA ALA A 240 -10.61 15.94 -1.26
C ALA A 240 -11.26 14.63 -1.68
N TYR A 241 -11.68 13.85 -0.69
CA TYR A 241 -12.46 12.65 -0.92
C TYR A 241 -13.71 12.67 -0.04
N ASN A 242 -14.75 12.02 -0.51
CA ASN A 242 -15.90 11.64 0.29
C ASN A 242 -15.96 10.12 0.31
N GLY A 243 -16.34 9.56 1.43
CA GLY A 243 -16.51 8.13 1.54
C GLY A 243 -17.18 7.93 2.86
N PRO A 244 -18.49 7.68 2.91
CA PRO A 244 -19.20 7.56 4.16
C PRO A 244 -18.52 6.48 4.99
N GLN A 245 -17.71 6.90 5.96
CA GLN A 245 -17.15 6.01 6.95
C GLN A 245 -18.17 5.99 8.08
N TYR A 246 -18.98 4.94 8.06
CA TYR A 246 -20.02 4.71 9.05
C TYR A 246 -19.38 4.69 10.43
N GLY A 247 -19.88 5.52 11.36
CA GLY A 247 -19.22 5.92 12.61
C GLY A 247 -18.87 4.80 13.61
N GLU A 248 -19.04 5.05 14.91
CA GLU A 248 -18.56 4.15 15.98
C GLU A 248 -19.16 2.73 15.95
N SER A 249 -20.25 2.53 15.22
CA SER A 249 -20.88 1.22 15.02
C SER A 249 -20.66 0.64 13.63
N ARG A 250 -19.75 1.23 12.84
CA ARG A 250 -19.39 0.93 11.43
C ARG A 250 -20.39 0.03 10.78
N THR A 251 -21.53 0.54 10.36
CA THR A 251 -22.53 -0.29 9.71
C THR A 251 -23.15 0.45 8.54
N VAL A 252 -23.08 -0.15 7.38
CA VAL A 252 -23.71 0.29 6.14
C VAL A 252 -25.12 -0.30 6.13
N ASP A 253 -26.14 0.54 5.95
CA ASP A 253 -27.45 0.02 5.58
C ASP A 253 -27.34 -0.57 4.16
N ALA A 254 -27.22 -1.88 4.12
CA ALA A 254 -27.12 -2.65 2.89
C ALA A 254 -28.50 -2.99 2.33
N SER A 255 -29.58 -2.41 2.85
CA SER A 255 -30.93 -2.54 2.30
C SER A 255 -31.04 -2.17 0.82
N ASN A 256 -30.18 -1.26 0.35
CA ASN A 256 -30.12 -0.85 -1.05
C ASN A 256 -29.33 -1.83 -1.93
N ASN A 257 -28.62 -2.80 -1.35
CA ASN A 257 -27.92 -3.84 -2.09
C ASN A 257 -28.80 -5.12 -2.08
N PRO A 258 -29.25 -5.61 -3.25
CA PRO A 258 -30.16 -6.75 -3.35
C PRO A 258 -29.58 -8.06 -2.79
N ARG A 259 -28.26 -8.11 -2.52
CA ARG A 259 -27.59 -9.26 -1.90
C ARG A 259 -27.86 -9.38 -0.40
N PHE A 260 -28.38 -8.33 0.24
CA PHE A 260 -28.66 -8.33 1.67
C PHE A 260 -30.15 -8.20 1.95
N PRO A 261 -30.68 -8.91 2.97
CA PRO A 261 -32.05 -8.70 3.42
C PRO A 261 -32.32 -7.21 3.70
N ASN A 262 -33.54 -6.74 3.41
CA ASN A 262 -33.92 -5.36 3.74
C ASN A 262 -33.73 -5.09 5.25
N GLY A 263 -33.06 -3.98 5.58
CA GLY A 263 -32.64 -3.63 6.94
C GLY A 263 -31.32 -4.26 7.40
N THR A 264 -30.59 -4.95 6.51
CA THR A 264 -29.26 -5.49 6.83
C THR A 264 -28.26 -4.37 6.99
N THR A 265 -27.40 -4.55 7.97
CA THR A 265 -26.50 -3.56 8.51
C THR A 265 -25.12 -4.23 8.51
N ILE A 266 -24.21 -3.82 7.61
CA ILE A 266 -22.92 -4.51 7.39
C ILE A 266 -21.78 -3.64 7.88
N SER A 267 -20.92 -4.21 8.71
CA SER A 267 -19.68 -3.54 9.09
C SER A 267 -18.59 -3.61 8.03
N GLY A 268 -17.66 -2.65 8.03
CA GLY A 268 -16.61 -2.60 7.02
C GLY A 268 -15.32 -2.03 7.56
N GLU A 269 -14.21 -2.58 7.07
CA GLU A 269 -12.86 -2.14 7.42
C GLU A 269 -12.09 -1.78 6.16
N ARG A 270 -11.66 -0.53 6.13
CA ARG A 270 -10.69 0.00 5.16
C ARG A 270 -9.82 1.09 5.78
N ASN A 271 -8.74 1.43 5.11
CA ASN A 271 -8.08 2.73 5.26
C ASN A 271 -8.28 3.60 4.01
N VAL A 272 -7.82 4.85 4.05
CA VAL A 272 -7.49 5.69 2.90
C VAL A 272 -6.02 6.05 3.06
N ALA A 273 -5.18 5.61 2.13
CA ALA A 273 -3.74 5.76 2.23
C ALA A 273 -3.12 6.28 0.94
N ILE A 274 -2.15 7.16 1.10
CA ILE A 274 -1.19 7.53 0.05
C ILE A 274 0.03 6.62 0.22
N GLU A 275 0.55 6.04 -0.85
CA GLU A 275 1.79 5.24 -0.80
C GLU A 275 2.76 5.60 -1.92
N ALA A 276 4.04 5.33 -1.71
CA ALA A 276 5.04 5.35 -2.76
C ALA A 276 6.00 4.17 -2.62
N PHE A 277 6.43 3.63 -3.77
CA PHE A 277 7.51 2.66 -3.83
C PHE A 277 8.83 3.33 -4.17
N PHE A 278 9.87 2.94 -3.43
CA PHE A 278 11.25 3.33 -3.65
C PHE A 278 12.06 2.13 -4.10
N TYR A 279 13.07 2.36 -4.93
CA TYR A 279 13.93 1.30 -5.45
C TYR A 279 15.37 1.72 -5.65
N GLU A 280 16.23 0.72 -5.59
CA GLU A 280 17.66 0.84 -5.90
C GLU A 280 17.82 0.79 -7.42
N ASP A 281 18.42 1.83 -8.00
CA ASP A 281 18.82 1.83 -9.41
C ASP A 281 20.34 1.85 -9.48
N ALA A 282 20.96 0.74 -9.90
CA ALA A 282 22.40 0.64 -10.03
C ALA A 282 23.01 1.65 -11.02
N THR A 283 22.19 2.22 -11.91
CA THR A 283 22.63 3.26 -12.84
C THR A 283 22.50 4.67 -12.25
N GLY A 284 21.74 4.85 -11.18
CA GLY A 284 21.42 6.14 -10.57
C GLY A 284 20.62 7.08 -11.49
N GLN A 285 20.00 6.57 -12.56
CA GLN A 285 19.31 7.41 -13.55
C GLN A 285 17.78 7.46 -13.37
N CYS A 286 17.25 6.55 -12.56
CA CYS A 286 15.82 6.30 -12.42
C CYS A 286 15.19 6.20 -13.79
N SER A 287 15.63 5.22 -14.58
CA SER A 287 15.10 5.03 -15.94
C SER A 287 13.58 4.88 -15.90
N GLY A 288 12.90 5.49 -16.87
CA GLY A 288 11.45 5.30 -17.03
C GLY A 288 11.09 3.84 -17.36
N ASP A 289 12.05 3.11 -17.93
CA ASP A 289 12.00 1.66 -18.09
C ASP A 289 12.34 1.00 -16.75
N ILE A 290 11.36 0.34 -16.15
CA ILE A 290 11.47 -0.19 -14.78
C ILE A 290 12.50 -1.31 -14.69
N VAL A 291 13.35 -1.22 -13.66
CA VAL A 291 14.21 -2.34 -13.24
C VAL A 291 13.32 -3.42 -12.63
N LYS A 292 13.17 -4.54 -13.33
CA LYS A 292 12.47 -5.73 -12.84
C LYS A 292 13.27 -6.35 -11.69
N ARG A 293 12.67 -6.49 -10.50
CA ARG A 293 13.08 -7.58 -9.59
C ARG A 293 12.47 -8.89 -10.07
N SER A 294 13.15 -10.00 -9.76
CA SER A 294 12.56 -11.35 -9.83
C SER A 294 11.27 -11.36 -9.01
N GLY A 295 10.11 -11.46 -9.68
CA GLY A 295 8.79 -11.40 -9.04
C GLY A 295 7.91 -10.23 -9.46
N GLY A 296 8.38 -9.34 -10.35
CA GLY A 296 7.51 -8.38 -11.06
C GLY A 296 7.18 -7.08 -10.31
N SER A 297 7.52 -6.96 -9.03
CA SER A 297 7.42 -5.69 -8.29
C SER A 297 8.73 -4.92 -8.33
N ASN A 298 8.66 -3.61 -8.57
CA ASN A 298 9.80 -2.69 -8.51
C ASN A 298 10.01 -2.12 -7.10
N HIS A 299 9.40 -2.72 -6.08
CA HIS A 299 9.40 -2.24 -4.71
C HIS A 299 10.62 -2.75 -3.93
N THR A 300 11.49 -1.83 -3.52
CA THR A 300 12.55 -2.07 -2.52
C THR A 300 12.12 -1.61 -1.14
N TYR A 301 11.41 -0.48 -1.05
CA TYR A 301 10.91 0.12 0.18
C TYR A 301 9.58 0.85 -0.05
N GLU A 302 8.67 0.83 0.93
CA GLU A 302 7.34 1.45 0.89
C GLU A 302 7.18 2.45 2.03
N VAL A 303 6.67 3.63 1.67
CA VAL A 303 6.24 4.65 2.61
C VAL A 303 4.74 4.87 2.39
N MET A 304 3.95 4.71 3.45
CA MET A 304 2.52 4.99 3.45
C MET A 304 2.15 6.14 4.38
N VAL A 305 1.20 6.96 3.97
CA VAL A 305 0.52 7.96 4.81
C VAL A 305 -0.96 7.64 4.81
N TRP A 306 -1.45 7.10 5.93
CA TRP A 306 -2.86 6.79 6.13
C TRP A 306 -3.57 8.08 6.55
N LEU A 307 -4.31 8.67 5.61
CA LEU A 307 -5.16 9.83 5.81
C LEU A 307 -6.33 9.50 6.73
N ASP A 308 -6.78 8.25 6.67
CA ASP A 308 -7.85 7.69 7.49
C ASP A 308 -7.58 6.20 7.70
N ALA A 309 -7.44 5.76 8.95
CA ALA A 309 -7.22 4.37 9.33
C ALA A 309 -8.52 3.62 9.71
N GLY A 310 -9.61 4.38 9.86
CA GLY A 310 -10.77 4.00 10.64
C GLY A 310 -10.46 3.73 12.12
N ALA A 311 -11.50 3.47 12.90
CA ALA A 311 -11.46 3.14 14.33
C ALA A 311 -10.67 1.89 14.80
N GLU A 312 -10.23 0.96 13.93
CA GLU A 312 -9.88 -0.42 14.36
C GLU A 312 -8.61 -0.98 13.74
N ARG A 313 -8.09 -0.34 12.68
CA ARG A 313 -6.95 -0.88 11.95
C ARG A 313 -5.72 -0.05 12.15
N LEU A 314 -4.63 -0.74 12.44
CA LEU A 314 -3.29 -0.20 12.38
C LEU A 314 -2.54 -0.86 11.22
N PRO A 315 -1.55 -0.16 10.63
CA PRO A 315 -0.68 -0.73 9.60
C PRO A 315 -0.04 -2.06 10.02
N ALA A 316 0.26 -2.18 11.32
CA ALA A 316 0.90 -3.33 11.91
C ALA A 316 0.47 -3.53 13.37
N GLY A 317 1.03 -4.52 14.06
CA GLY A 317 0.66 -4.85 15.43
C GLY A 317 1.16 -3.80 16.45
N PRO A 318 0.69 -3.83 17.71
CA PRO A 318 1.14 -2.90 18.75
C PRO A 318 2.65 -2.92 19.00
N GLY A 319 3.32 -4.04 18.72
CA GLY A 319 4.77 -4.18 18.82
C GLY A 319 5.56 -3.42 17.76
N ASP A 320 4.89 -2.98 16.70
CA ASP A 320 5.47 -2.31 15.54
C ASP A 320 5.28 -0.77 15.60
N PHE A 321 4.67 -0.27 16.66
CA PHE A 321 4.60 1.17 16.94
C PHE A 321 6.01 1.73 17.19
N VAL A 322 6.30 2.86 16.53
CA VAL A 322 7.59 3.55 16.58
C VAL A 322 7.50 4.78 17.48
N ALA A 323 6.74 5.79 17.06
CA ALA A 323 6.69 7.09 17.72
C ALA A 323 5.39 7.83 17.40
N ASN A 324 5.06 8.83 18.23
CA ASN A 324 4.17 9.93 17.86
C ASN A 324 5.02 11.03 17.20
N LEU A 325 4.46 11.66 16.18
CA LEU A 325 5.13 12.67 15.38
C LEU A 325 4.12 13.76 15.03
N THR A 326 4.50 15.02 15.21
CA THR A 326 3.74 16.14 14.65
C THR A 326 4.44 16.58 13.37
N ILE A 327 3.71 16.60 12.25
CA ILE A 327 4.19 17.13 10.97
C ILE A 327 3.31 18.31 10.59
N ARG A 328 3.89 19.52 10.59
CA ARG A 328 3.18 20.77 10.26
C ARG A 328 1.92 21.02 11.08
N GLY A 329 1.98 20.67 12.36
CA GLY A 329 0.85 20.82 13.28
C GLY A 329 -0.20 19.71 13.21
N GLU A 330 -0.02 18.70 12.35
CA GLU A 330 -0.87 17.52 12.28
C GLU A 330 -0.20 16.33 12.98
N ASP A 331 -0.96 15.58 13.77
CA ASP A 331 -0.43 14.47 14.57
C ASP A 331 -0.52 13.12 13.84
N TYR A 332 0.59 12.40 13.84
CA TYR A 332 0.74 11.08 13.23
C TYR A 332 1.30 10.08 14.24
N LYS A 333 0.82 8.84 14.15
CA LYS A 333 1.50 7.67 14.73
C LYS A 333 2.30 6.96 13.67
N VAL A 334 3.55 6.66 13.98
CA VAL A 334 4.48 5.99 13.06
C VAL A 334 4.53 4.50 13.39
N TYR A 335 4.39 3.67 12.36
CA TYR A 335 4.44 2.22 12.44
C TYR A 335 5.47 1.66 11.46
N THR A 336 6.15 0.60 11.87
CA THR A 336 6.93 -0.27 10.98
C THR A 336 6.24 -1.62 10.90
N LYS A 337 6.91 -2.66 10.42
CA LYS A 337 6.35 -4.00 10.37
C LYS A 337 7.45 -5.01 10.66
N GLY A 338 7.34 -5.75 11.76
CA GLY A 338 8.37 -6.74 12.13
C GLY A 338 8.61 -7.87 11.11
N SER A 339 7.69 -8.08 10.17
CA SER A 339 7.86 -9.03 9.07
C SER A 339 8.42 -8.41 7.78
N ASP A 340 8.60 -7.09 7.76
CA ASP A 340 9.01 -6.33 6.58
C ASP A 340 9.83 -5.10 6.99
N ASP A 341 11.16 -5.22 6.90
CA ASP A 341 12.12 -4.15 7.18
C ASP A 341 12.12 -3.05 6.10
N ARG A 342 11.25 -3.14 5.10
CA ARG A 342 11.18 -2.21 3.97
C ARG A 342 9.86 -1.47 3.92
N TYR A 343 9.25 -1.29 5.09
CA TYR A 343 7.93 -0.68 5.26
C TYR A 343 7.92 0.35 6.38
N ILE A 344 7.27 1.48 6.14
CA ILE A 344 6.88 2.43 7.16
C ILE A 344 5.54 3.09 6.84
N ALA A 345 4.72 3.31 7.87
CA ALA A 345 3.43 3.97 7.75
C ALA A 345 3.25 5.09 8.78
N PHE A 346 2.66 6.19 8.33
CA PHE A 346 2.29 7.34 9.14
C PHE A 346 0.76 7.40 9.21
N VAL A 347 0.19 7.31 10.40
CA VAL A 347 -1.25 7.24 10.62
C VAL A 347 -1.76 8.53 11.22
N ALA A 348 -2.54 9.30 10.46
CA ALA A 348 -3.16 10.53 10.95
C ALA A 348 -4.05 10.25 12.17
N GLN A 349 -3.89 11.04 13.24
CA GLN A 349 -4.70 10.91 14.46
C GLN A 349 -6.01 11.72 14.40
N ASN A 350 -6.02 12.79 13.59
CA ASN A 350 -7.18 13.62 13.33
C ASN A 350 -7.50 13.58 11.83
N PRO A 351 -8.01 12.45 11.30
CA PRO A 351 -8.22 12.29 9.86
C PRO A 351 -9.18 13.35 9.33
N THR A 352 -8.82 13.98 8.22
CA THR A 352 -9.67 14.94 7.51
C THR A 352 -9.89 14.48 6.07
N PRO A 353 -11.11 14.61 5.51
CA PRO A 353 -11.38 14.20 4.14
C PRO A 353 -10.81 15.15 3.09
N THR A 354 -10.28 16.30 3.51
CA THR A 354 -9.73 17.35 2.65
C THR A 354 -8.49 17.95 3.26
N GLY A 355 -7.45 18.17 2.47
CA GLY A 355 -6.24 18.82 2.96
C GLY A 355 -5.12 18.85 1.93
N THR A 356 -3.92 19.16 2.41
CA THR A 356 -2.69 19.14 1.63
C THR A 356 -1.65 18.31 2.36
N ILE A 357 -1.10 17.29 1.69
CA ILE A 357 0.06 16.55 2.16
C ILE A 357 1.32 17.13 1.52
N TYR A 358 2.32 17.46 2.32
CA TYR A 358 3.66 17.82 1.86
C TYR A 358 4.52 16.56 1.87
N TRP A 359 4.55 15.85 0.74
CA TRP A 359 5.05 14.48 0.65
C TRP A 359 6.52 14.35 1.09
N ASN A 360 7.35 15.37 0.80
CA ASN A 360 8.75 15.40 1.18
C ASN A 360 8.97 15.27 2.70
N ASP A 361 8.05 15.75 3.55
CA ASP A 361 8.22 15.63 5.00
C ASP A 361 8.26 14.15 5.42
N PHE A 362 7.39 13.33 4.84
CA PHE A 362 7.29 11.91 5.16
C PHE A 362 8.48 11.13 4.60
N VAL A 363 8.92 11.46 3.38
CA VAL A 363 10.09 10.86 2.74
C VAL A 363 11.37 11.22 3.50
N ASP A 364 11.56 12.49 3.84
CA ASP A 364 12.73 12.96 4.59
C ASP A 364 12.77 12.31 5.97
N TRP A 365 11.64 12.27 6.69
CA TRP A 365 11.57 11.59 7.97
C TRP A 365 11.97 10.11 7.84
N ALA A 366 11.40 9.39 6.86
CA ALA A 366 11.70 7.98 6.62
C ALA A 366 13.19 7.78 6.32
N LYS A 367 13.77 8.60 5.44
CA LYS A 367 15.19 8.58 5.08
C LYS A 367 16.10 8.76 6.30
N PHE A 368 15.81 9.75 7.15
CA PHE A 368 16.66 10.08 8.30
C PHE A 368 16.45 9.18 9.51
N ASN A 369 15.26 8.61 9.70
CA ASN A 369 14.89 7.95 10.95
C ASN A 369 14.49 6.48 10.83
N ALA A 370 13.92 6.02 9.71
CA ALA A 370 13.32 4.68 9.63
C ALA A 370 14.34 3.56 9.89
N HIS A 371 15.60 3.76 9.51
CA HIS A 371 16.68 2.79 9.74
C HIS A 371 17.27 2.79 11.15
N GLN A 372 16.84 3.71 12.00
CA GLN A 372 17.33 3.86 13.36
C GLN A 372 16.21 3.69 14.38
N VAL A 373 15.06 3.16 13.99
CA VAL A 373 13.88 3.16 14.87
C VAL A 373 14.03 2.26 16.10
N GLU A 374 14.79 1.18 16.03
CA GLU A 374 15.13 0.38 17.22
C GLU A 374 16.03 1.18 18.16
N GLN A 375 17.07 1.84 17.61
CA GLN A 375 18.05 2.56 18.41
C GLN A 375 17.50 3.86 19.01
N LYS A 376 16.70 4.60 18.24
CA LYS A 376 16.14 5.91 18.64
C LYS A 376 14.83 5.78 19.43
N PHE A 377 13.96 4.83 19.06
CA PHE A 377 12.59 4.75 19.59
C PHE A 377 12.27 3.41 20.28
N GLY A 378 13.23 2.49 20.36
CA GLY A 378 13.03 1.16 20.96
C GLY A 378 12.00 0.31 20.22
N ALA A 379 11.77 0.55 18.93
CA ALA A 379 10.92 -0.27 18.09
C ALA A 379 11.54 -1.66 17.85
N ARG A 380 10.71 -2.68 17.56
CA ARG A 380 11.17 -4.07 17.40
C ARG A 380 11.72 -4.41 16.03
N SER A 381 11.61 -3.49 15.09
CA SER A 381 12.05 -3.67 13.71
C SER A 381 12.78 -2.45 13.26
N ASN A 382 13.98 -2.64 12.71
CA ASN A 382 14.63 -1.60 11.94
C ASN A 382 14.11 -1.64 10.53
N SER A 383 13.95 -0.47 9.93
CA SER A 383 13.75 -0.40 8.50
C SER A 383 15.08 -0.24 7.76
N VAL A 384 15.12 -0.48 6.46
CA VAL A 384 16.30 -0.21 5.62
C VAL A 384 16.48 1.31 5.46
N GLN A 385 17.74 1.78 5.41
CA GLN A 385 18.02 3.18 5.11
C GLN A 385 17.78 3.46 3.63
N ILE A 386 16.78 4.29 3.36
CA ILE A 386 16.56 4.90 2.05
C ILE A 386 17.78 5.78 1.72
N GLN A 387 18.40 5.59 0.56
CA GLN A 387 19.60 6.32 0.14
C GLN A 387 19.27 7.43 -0.87
N ASP A 388 20.16 8.42 -1.00
CA ASP A 388 19.99 9.54 -1.93
C ASP A 388 20.03 9.17 -3.42
N ASP A 389 20.67 8.04 -3.73
CA ASP A 389 20.75 7.47 -5.08
C ASP A 389 19.61 6.50 -5.40
N TRP A 390 18.63 6.36 -4.49
CA TRP A 390 17.41 5.60 -4.77
C TRP A 390 16.43 6.43 -5.58
N CYS A 391 15.51 5.71 -6.22
CA CYS A 391 14.45 6.27 -7.03
C CYS A 391 13.11 6.15 -6.33
N MET A 392 12.32 7.22 -6.33
CA MET A 392 10.88 7.15 -6.02
C MET A 392 10.11 6.88 -7.32
N ALA A 393 9.36 5.79 -7.37
CA ALA A 393 8.73 5.30 -8.59
C ALA A 393 7.40 5.98 -8.92
N ASN A 394 6.60 6.24 -7.89
CA ASN A 394 5.20 6.61 -8.02
C ASN A 394 4.70 7.35 -6.77
N ILE A 395 3.48 7.88 -6.89
CA ILE A 395 2.61 8.28 -5.79
C ILE A 395 1.26 7.63 -6.09
N LEU A 396 0.77 6.87 -5.14
CA LEU A 396 -0.47 6.13 -5.25
C LEU A 396 -1.43 6.61 -4.16
N VAL A 397 -2.73 6.61 -4.43
CA VAL A 397 -3.73 6.78 -3.38
C VAL A 397 -4.83 5.76 -3.56
N GLY A 398 -5.19 5.08 -2.49
CA GLY A 398 -6.14 3.99 -2.53
C GLY A 398 -6.74 3.68 -1.17
N THR A 399 -7.54 2.63 -1.14
CA THR A 399 -8.09 2.10 0.11
C THR A 399 -7.72 0.64 0.24
N GLU A 400 -6.96 0.26 1.26
CA GLU A 400 -6.79 -1.15 1.60
C GLU A 400 -8.10 -1.61 2.20
N ILE A 401 -8.77 -2.56 1.55
CA ILE A 401 -10.06 -3.07 2.01
C ILE A 401 -9.84 -4.45 2.62
N PHE A 402 -10.30 -4.61 3.86
CA PHE A 402 -10.19 -5.86 4.61
C PHE A 402 -11.46 -6.70 4.50
N TRP A 403 -12.63 -6.05 4.54
CA TRP A 403 -13.96 -6.64 4.38
C TRP A 403 -15.05 -5.54 4.40
N GLY A 404 -16.30 -5.93 4.18
CA GLY A 404 -17.46 -5.06 4.19
C GLY A 404 -17.80 -4.50 2.81
N ALA A 405 -18.78 -3.61 2.77
CA ALA A 405 -19.19 -2.89 1.58
C ALA A 405 -19.11 -1.38 1.80
N GLY A 406 -18.92 -0.61 0.74
CA GLY A 406 -18.84 0.84 0.82
C GLY A 406 -18.37 1.48 -0.49
N ASN A 407 -18.13 2.78 -0.44
CA ASN A 407 -17.62 3.54 -1.56
C ASN A 407 -16.63 4.62 -1.16
N ILE A 408 -15.85 5.11 -2.11
CA ILE A 408 -15.09 6.36 -2.00
C ILE A 408 -15.16 7.13 -3.31
N ASP A 409 -15.26 8.44 -3.16
CA ASP A 409 -15.44 9.44 -4.20
C ASP A 409 -14.31 10.46 -4.07
N PHE A 410 -13.40 10.54 -5.02
CA PHE A 410 -12.41 11.61 -5.06
C PHE A 410 -13.00 12.79 -5.85
N THR A 411 -13.20 13.92 -5.16
CA THR A 411 -13.67 15.18 -5.76
C THR A 411 -12.51 16.11 -6.11
N GLN A 412 -11.36 15.91 -5.47
CA GLN A 412 -10.12 16.61 -5.79
C GLN A 412 -8.93 15.69 -5.56
N TRP A 413 -8.01 15.69 -6.51
CA TRP A 413 -6.69 15.12 -6.35
C TRP A 413 -5.74 15.86 -7.28
N THR A 414 -4.77 16.57 -6.71
CA THR A 414 -3.77 17.33 -7.45
C THR A 414 -2.40 17.07 -6.86
N ILE A 415 -1.47 16.66 -7.71
CA ILE A 415 -0.05 16.53 -7.35
C ILE A 415 0.69 17.68 -7.99
N THR A 416 1.30 18.53 -7.16
CA THR A 416 2.09 19.68 -7.58
C THR A 416 3.55 19.44 -7.23
N GLN A 417 4.42 19.62 -8.23
CA GLN A 417 5.87 19.61 -8.07
C GLN A 417 6.40 21.04 -8.20
N SER A 418 7.19 21.49 -7.24
CA SER A 418 7.90 22.77 -7.27
C SER A 418 9.41 22.58 -7.07
N GLN A 419 10.17 23.60 -7.48
CA GLN A 419 11.61 23.69 -7.17
C GLN A 419 11.88 23.79 -5.68
#